data_AF-X0XH76-F1
#
_entry.id   AF-X0XH76-F1
#
_cell.length_a   1.000
_cell.length_b   1.000
_cell.length_c   1.000
_cell.angle_alpha   90.00
_cell.angle_beta   90.00
_cell.angle_gamma   90.00
#
_symmetry.space_group_name_H-M   'P 1'
#
loop_
_entity.id
_entity.type
_entity.pdbx_description
1 polymer ?
#
loop_
_entity_poly.entity_id
_entity_poly.type
_entity_poly.pdbx_seq_one_letter_code
_entity_poly.pdbx_strand_id
1 'polypeptide(L)' 'MEGDMAKKLLGVDLGGTNLRAAVVDEEGKILGSARVETRAAEGPEAVVARMASCAREAVKDAGLDLGGIAACG' A
#
# COMPACT_ATOMS: atom_id res chain seq x y z
N MET A 1 15.79 4.45 25.20
CA MET A 1 15.22 3.11 24.98
C MET A 1 14.32 3.26 23.77
N GLU A 2 14.88 3.07 22.59
CA GLU A 2 14.15 3.13 21.32
C GLU A 2 13.68 1.70 21.10
N GLY A 3 12.47 1.41 21.58
CA GLY A 3 11.89 0.07 21.45
C GLY A 3 11.74 -0.24 19.97
N ASP A 4 12.02 -1.48 19.58
CA ASP A 4 11.66 -2.02 18.27
C ASP A 4 10.19 -1.65 17.98
N MET A 5 9.97 -0.60 17.20
CA MET A 5 8.67 -0.35 16.61
C MET A 5 8.51 -1.40 15.53
N ALA A 6 7.63 -2.38 15.78
CA ALA A 6 7.34 -3.46 14.85
C ALA A 6 7.14 -2.90 13.45
N LYS A 7 8.03 -3.29 12.52
CA LYS A 7 8.10 -2.65 11.21
C LYS A 7 6.80 -2.91 10.44
N LYS A 8 6.26 -1.85 9.85
CA LYS A 8 5.11 -1.94 8.96
C LYS A 8 5.57 -1.72 7.54
N LEU A 9 5.26 -2.66 6.67
CA LEU A 9 5.71 -2.68 5.28
C LEU A 9 4.49 -2.47 4.37
N LEU A 10 4.62 -1.65 3.34
CA LEU A 10 3.58 -1.43 2.34
C LEU A 10 3.93 -2.18 1.05
N GLY A 11 3.10 -3.12 0.64
CA GLY A 11 3.18 -3.75 -0.68
C GLY A 11 2.24 -3.09 -1.68
N VAL A 12 2.68 -2.88 -2.93
CA VAL A 12 1.83 -2.45 -4.05
C VAL A 12 1.96 -3.43 -5.22
N ASP A 13 0.86 -4.10 -5.58
CA ASP A 13 0.78 -5.05 -6.69
C ASP A 13 0.01 -4.43 -7.85
N LEU A 14 0.73 -4.12 -8.93
CA LEU A 14 0.16 -3.59 -10.18
C LEU A 14 -0.12 -4.74 -11.16
N GLY A 15 -1.38 -5.18 -11.20
CA GLY A 15 -1.88 -6.07 -12.24
C GLY A 15 -2.45 -5.32 -13.44
N GLY A 16 -2.68 -6.03 -14.56
CA GLY A 16 -3.26 -5.43 -15.78
C GLY A 16 -4.71 -4.97 -15.61
N THR A 17 -5.47 -5.62 -14.72
CA THR A 17 -6.88 -5.31 -14.46
C THR A 17 -7.08 -4.65 -13.09
N ASN A 18 -6.33 -5.09 -12.09
CA ASN A 18 -6.49 -4.65 -10.71
C ASN A 18 -5.16 -4.22 -10.14
N LEU A 19 -5.23 -3.22 -9.28
CA LEU A 19 -4.15 -2.73 -8.47
C LEU A 19 -4.53 -2.98 -7.01
N ARG A 20 -3.58 -3.51 -6.23
CA ARG A 20 -3.76 -3.79 -4.81
C ARG A 20 -2.66 -3.14 -4.01
N ALA A 21 -2.99 -2.73 -2.80
CA ALA A 21 -2.00 -2.35 -1.81
C ALA A 21 -2.35 -2.99 -0.46
N ALA A 22 -1.34 -3.34 0.32
CA ALA A 22 -1.52 -3.89 1.65
C ALA A 22 -0.41 -3.45 2.59
N VAL A 23 -0.77 -3.09 3.82
CA VAL A 23 0.19 -2.94 4.91
C VAL A 23 0.29 -4.27 5.65
N VAL A 24 1.51 -4.74 5.86
CA VAL A 24 1.81 -5.96 6.61
C VAL A 24 2.75 -5.68 7.77
N ASP A 25 2.69 -6.52 8.81
CA ASP A 25 3.75 -6.60 9.82
C ASP A 25 4.88 -7.55 9.38
N GLU A 26 5.88 -7.72 10.26
CA GLU A 26 7.06 -8.55 10.03
C GLU A 26 6.74 -10.05 9.92
N GLU A 27 5.58 -10.48 10.40
CA GLU A 27 5.08 -11.85 10.24
C GLU A 27 4.26 -12.03 8.95
N GLY A 28 4.11 -10.96 8.15
CA GLY A 28 3.36 -10.96 6.91
C GLY A 28 1.84 -10.87 7.11
N LYS A 29 1.37 -10.57 8.31
CA LYS A 29 -0.07 -10.40 8.57
C LYS A 29 -0.55 -9.07 8.00
N ILE A 30 -1.63 -9.11 7.23
CA ILE A 30 -2.26 -7.92 6.66
C ILE A 30 -2.96 -7.13 7.79
N LEU A 31 -2.62 -5.85 7.89
CA LEU A 31 -3.16 -4.90 8.86
C LEU A 31 -4.17 -3.95 8.22
N GLY A 32 -4.02 -3.68 6.92
CA GLY A 32 -4.96 -2.91 6.11
C GLY A 32 -4.67 -3.12 4.63
N SER A 33 -5.68 -2.93 3.80
CA SER A 33 -5.56 -3.16 2.36
C SER A 33 -6.51 -2.30 1.54
N ALA A 34 -6.16 -2.13 0.27
CA ALA A 34 -7.01 -1.47 -0.71
C ALA A 34 -6.90 -2.17 -2.06
N ARG A 35 -7.96 -2.02 -2.87
CA ARG A 35 -8.03 -2.57 -4.23
C ARG A 35 -8.81 -1.64 -5.12
N VAL A 36 -8.26 -1.35 -6.29
CA VAL A 36 -8.91 -0.55 -7.34
C VAL A 36 -8.67 -1.19 -8.71
N GLU A 37 -9.47 -0.83 -9.70
CA GLU A 37 -9.19 -1.17 -11.10
C GLU A 37 -7.96 -0.39 -11.59
N THR A 38 -7.08 -1.06 -12.34
CA THR A 38 -5.87 -0.42 -12.89
C THR A 38 -6.22 0.64 -13.93
N ARG A 39 -7.21 0.34 -14.77
CA ARG A 39 -7.61 1.16 -15.93
C ARG A 39 -6.43 1.59 -16.77
N ALA A 40 -5.62 0.61 -17.19
CA ALA A 40 -4.38 0.84 -17.92
C ALA A 40 -4.54 1.65 -19.22
N ALA A 41 -5.72 1.59 -19.85
CA ALA A 41 -6.04 2.38 -21.04
C ALA A 41 -6.01 3.90 -20.82
N GLU A 42 -6.09 4.37 -19.58
CA GLU A 42 -6.00 5.80 -19.23
C GLU A 42 -4.56 6.34 -19.19
N GLY A 43 -3.56 5.48 -19.46
CA GLY A 43 -2.16 5.87 -19.55
C GLY A 43 -1.38 5.76 -18.23
N PRO A 44 -0.04 5.78 -18.32
CA PRO A 44 0.84 5.49 -17.20
C PRO A 44 0.73 6.51 -16.05
N GLU A 45 0.52 7.78 -16.34
CA GLU A 45 0.38 8.83 -15.32
C GLU A 45 -0.86 8.58 -14.45
N ALA A 46 -1.98 8.20 -15.07
CA ALA A 46 -3.21 7.87 -14.36
C ALA A 46 -3.04 6.60 -13.50
N VAL A 47 -2.29 5.61 -14.00
CA VAL A 47 -1.96 4.39 -13.24
C VAL A 47 -1.10 4.71 -12.03
N VAL A 48 -0.05 5.53 -12.18
CA VAL A 48 0.82 5.94 -11.05
C VAL A 48 0.01 6.72 -9.99
N ALA A 49 -0.88 7.62 -10.41
CA ALA A 49 -1.76 8.32 -9.48
C ALA A 49 -2.67 7.36 -8.69
N ARG A 50 -3.20 6.32 -9.35
CA ARG A 50 -3.96 5.25 -8.69
C ARG A 50 -3.12 4.42 -7.73
N MET A 51 -1.88 4.07 -8.10
CA MET A 51 -0.95 3.36 -7.21
C MET A 51 -0.76 4.14 -5.91
N ALA A 52 -0.46 5.43 -6.02
CA ALA A 52 -0.29 6.29 -4.88
C ALA A 52 -1.58 6.45 -4.04
N SER A 53 -2.75 6.52 -4.69
CA SER A 53 -4.03 6.58 -3.99
C SER A 53 -4.33 5.28 -3.23
N CYS A 54 -4.20 4.13 -3.89
CA CYS A 54 -4.47 2.82 -3.31
C CYS A 54 -3.50 2.51 -2.15
N ALA A 55 -2.22 2.87 -2.30
CA ALA A 55 -1.24 2.83 -1.22
C ALA A 55 -1.71 3.62 0.01
N ARG A 56 -2.13 4.88 -0.18
CA ARG A 56 -2.65 5.73 0.92
C ARG A 56 -3.90 5.16 1.56
N GLU A 57 -4.79 4.56 0.78
CA GLU A 57 -5.98 3.90 1.29
C GLU A 57 -5.65 2.68 2.16
N ALA A 58 -4.72 1.83 1.72
CA ALA A 58 -4.28 0.68 2.52
C ALA A 58 -3.65 1.09 3.86
N VAL A 59 -2.86 2.17 3.86
CA VAL A 59 -2.25 2.73 5.08
C VAL A 59 -3.31 3.28 6.03
N LYS A 60 -4.31 4.00 5.49
CA LYS A 60 -5.43 4.50 6.27
C LYS A 60 -6.29 3.38 6.83
N ASP A 61 -6.55 2.33 6.04
CA ASP A 61 -7.29 1.13 6.46
C ASP A 61 -6.58 0.41 7.62
N ALA A 62 -5.24 0.41 7.61
CA ALA A 62 -4.42 -0.10 8.71
C ALA A 62 -4.43 0.79 9.97
N GLY A 63 -5.13 1.94 9.96
CA GLY A 63 -5.14 2.90 11.07
C GLY A 63 -3.82 3.65 11.26
N LEU A 64 -2.99 3.72 10.22
CA LEU A 64 -1.68 4.35 10.25
C LEU A 64 -1.65 5.63 9.40
N ASP A 65 -0.57 6.39 9.53
CA ASP A 65 -0.15 7.39 8.54
C ASP A 65 1.09 6.89 7.76
N LEU A 66 1.49 7.63 6.73
CA LEU A 66 2.66 7.27 5.93
C LEU A 66 3.98 7.32 6.71
N GLY A 67 4.05 8.07 7.81
CA GLY A 67 5.21 8.10 8.70
C GLY A 67 5.38 6.80 9.50
N GLY A 68 4.30 6.01 9.64
CA GLY A 68 4.32 4.69 10.25
C GLY A 68 4.80 3.55 9.34
N ILE A 69 5.14 3.82 8.07
CA ILE A 69 5.58 2.80 7.10
C ILE A 69 7.10 2.80 6.99
N ALA A 70 7.73 1.66 7.27
CA ALA A 70 9.18 1.50 7.27
C ALA A 70 9.78 1.34 5.87
N ALA A 71 9.04 0.73 4.94
CA ALA A 71 9.45 0.53 3.55
C ALA A 71 8.24 0.24 2.64
N CYS A 72 8.41 0.47 1.34
CA CYS A 72 7.44 0.05 0.32
C CYS A 72 8.09 -0.77 -0.80
N GLY A 73 7.35 -1.71 -1.39
CA GLY A 73 7.80 -2.58 -2.49
C GLY A 73 6.68 -3.05 -3.38
#